data_AF-F3Z8D5-F1
#
_entry.id   AF-F3Z8D5-F1
#
_cell.length_a   1.000
_cell.length_b   1.000
_cell.length_c   1.000
_cell.angle_alpha   90.00
_cell.angle_beta   90.00
_cell.angle_gamma   90.00
#
_symmetry.space_group_name_H-M   'P 1'
#
loop_
_entity.id
_entity.type
_entity.pdbx_description
1 polymer ?
#
loop_
_entity_poly.entity_id
_entity_poly.type
_entity_poly.pdbx_seq_one_letter_code
_entity_poly.pdbx_strand_id
1 'polypeptide(L)'
;MIRALFTRAPRASGYGIACGLAPYHLIGLDLDTKHGADPLRALALLGARHGFVLPATVRVATPSGGAHLWLSAPAGLTVRNSASRLAPGIDVRGTGGYLVGPGSRTTRGVYRFLPGAPPGPPRPAPAPAALLRLLAPPRRPVPFAMHGHPADPDRTAEALLRFVRASLPGERDSRLYWAACRAGEHGLASGVLAARLVAAAHATGLPPHEAARTIASAFTRTAPRLTPGGTRPPAPERGP
;
A
#
# COMPACT_ATOMS: atom_id res chain seq x y z
N MET A 1 -21.43 21.11 -9.27
CA MET A 1 -21.36 20.00 -8.29
C MET A 1 -20.44 20.28 -7.11
N ILE A 2 -19.13 20.50 -7.28
CA ILE A 2 -18.17 20.74 -6.16
C ILE A 2 -18.61 21.89 -5.23
N ARG A 3 -18.96 23.06 -5.78
CA ARG A 3 -19.41 24.21 -4.96
C ARG A 3 -20.62 23.89 -4.09
N ALA A 4 -21.58 23.13 -4.61
CA ALA A 4 -22.77 22.73 -3.86
C ALA A 4 -22.44 21.82 -2.66
N LEU A 5 -21.40 20.97 -2.76
CA LEU A 5 -20.93 20.18 -1.62
C LEU A 5 -20.42 21.07 -0.49
N PHE A 6 -19.63 22.10 -0.82
CA PHE A 6 -19.16 23.08 0.16
C PHE A 6 -20.29 23.91 0.76
N THR A 7 -21.28 24.31 -0.05
CA THR A 7 -22.48 25.00 0.44
C THR A 7 -23.27 24.14 1.42
N ARG A 8 -23.36 22.82 1.20
CA ARG A 8 -24.07 21.89 2.09
C ARG A 8 -23.31 21.58 3.39
N ALA A 9 -22.01 21.87 3.44
CA ALA A 9 -21.16 21.61 4.59
C ALA A 9 -20.34 22.84 4.98
N PRO A 10 -20.98 23.98 5.34
CA PRO A 10 -20.29 25.25 5.57
C PRO A 10 -19.38 25.22 6.80
N ARG A 11 -19.60 24.26 7.72
CA ARG A 11 -18.79 24.05 8.93
C ARG A 11 -17.73 22.97 8.75
N ALA A 12 -17.58 22.37 7.57
CA ALA A 12 -16.54 21.40 7.33
C ALA A 12 -15.17 22.06 7.50
N SER A 13 -14.31 21.48 8.35
CA SER A 13 -12.96 21.97 8.58
C SER A 13 -11.99 21.59 7.47
N GLY A 14 -12.35 20.66 6.59
CA GLY A 14 -11.49 20.22 5.50
C GLY A 14 -12.19 19.32 4.49
N TYR A 15 -11.42 18.85 3.50
CA TYR A 15 -11.90 18.00 2.42
C TYR A 15 -10.77 17.09 1.91
N GLY A 16 -11.16 15.97 1.29
CA GLY A 16 -10.25 15.04 0.65
C GLY A 16 -10.20 15.23 -0.87
N ILE A 17 -9.03 15.05 -1.46
CA ILE A 17 -8.82 14.95 -2.90
C ILE A 17 -8.68 13.47 -3.24
N ALA A 18 -9.68 12.92 -3.94
CA ALA A 18 -9.67 11.52 -4.34
C ALA A 18 -8.52 11.23 -5.32
N CYS A 19 -7.81 10.12 -5.09
CA CYS A 19 -6.66 9.68 -5.86
C CYS A 19 -7.04 8.54 -6.83
N GLY A 20 -6.28 8.40 -7.92
CA GLY A 20 -6.44 7.35 -8.94
C GLY A 20 -7.66 7.47 -9.87
N LEU A 21 -8.48 8.50 -9.73
CA LEU A 21 -9.65 8.73 -10.58
C LEU A 21 -9.32 9.59 -11.81
N ALA A 22 -10.03 9.35 -12.91
CA ALA A 22 -10.02 10.21 -14.08
C ALA A 22 -10.52 11.63 -13.73
N PRO A 23 -10.07 12.68 -14.45
CA PRO A 23 -9.13 12.64 -15.57
C PRO A 23 -7.65 12.70 -15.14
N TYR A 24 -7.36 12.98 -13.87
CA TYR A 24 -6.00 13.29 -13.43
C TYR A 24 -5.20 12.08 -12.96
N HIS A 25 -5.87 10.97 -12.62
CA HIS A 25 -5.27 9.76 -12.06
C HIS A 25 -4.24 10.09 -10.97
N LEU A 26 -4.65 10.96 -10.04
CA LEU A 26 -3.78 11.55 -9.04
C LEU A 26 -3.08 10.47 -8.20
N ILE A 27 -1.77 10.61 -8.05
CA ILE A 27 -0.92 9.89 -7.11
C ILE A 27 -0.42 10.91 -6.08
N GLY A 28 -0.66 10.64 -4.81
CA GLY A 28 -0.07 11.37 -3.70
C GLY A 28 1.16 10.66 -3.15
N LEU A 29 2.28 11.37 -3.03
CA LEU A 29 3.34 11.00 -2.10
C LEU A 29 3.14 11.82 -0.83
N ASP A 30 2.71 11.18 0.25
CA ASP A 30 2.51 11.77 1.56
C ASP A 30 3.78 11.57 2.38
N LEU A 31 4.55 12.65 2.53
CA LEU A 31 5.85 12.67 3.19
C LEU A 31 5.65 13.06 4.66
N ASP A 32 5.77 12.09 5.56
CA ASP A 32 5.64 12.26 7.00
C ASP A 32 7.01 12.23 7.68
N THR A 33 7.34 13.29 8.42
CA THR A 33 8.64 13.50 9.08
C THR A 33 8.69 12.95 10.51
N LYS A 34 7.64 12.22 10.95
CA LYS A 34 7.60 11.63 12.29
C LYS A 34 8.71 10.61 12.53
N HIS A 35 9.01 10.38 13.81
CA HIS A 35 9.95 9.34 14.27
C HIS A 35 11.37 9.46 13.70
N GLY A 36 11.81 10.68 13.38
CA GLY A 36 13.16 10.94 12.84
C GLY A 36 13.33 10.54 11.37
N ALA A 37 12.25 10.23 10.65
CA ALA A 37 12.31 10.00 9.21
C ALA A 37 12.59 11.29 8.45
N ASP A 38 13.47 11.22 7.45
CA ASP A 38 13.70 12.26 6.45
C ASP A 38 13.20 11.78 5.08
N PRO A 39 11.87 11.86 4.82
CA PRO A 39 11.28 11.33 3.60
C PRO A 39 11.73 12.09 2.35
N LEU A 40 12.12 13.36 2.46
CA LEU A 40 12.64 14.13 1.33
C LEU A 40 14.00 13.62 0.90
N ARG A 41 14.93 13.42 1.86
CA ARG A 41 16.23 12.81 1.57
C ARG A 41 16.07 11.37 1.06
N ALA A 42 15.18 10.59 1.66
CA ALA A 42 14.92 9.23 1.22
C ALA A 42 14.40 9.18 -0.23
N LEU A 43 13.50 10.10 -0.61
CA LEU A 43 12.98 10.22 -1.96
C LEU A 43 14.05 10.66 -2.97
N ALA A 44 14.95 11.56 -2.59
CA ALA A 44 16.10 11.96 -3.41
C ALA A 44 17.07 10.78 -3.64
N LEU A 45 17.38 10.02 -2.59
CA LEU A 45 18.21 8.81 -2.69
C LEU A 45 17.54 7.74 -3.55
N LEU A 46 16.23 7.57 -3.45
CA LEU A 46 15.47 6.66 -4.31
C LEU A 46 15.55 7.09 -5.78
N GLY A 47 15.42 8.40 -6.04
CA GLY A 47 15.63 8.99 -7.36
C GLY A 47 17.01 8.70 -7.93
N ALA A 48 18.07 8.92 -7.14
CA ALA A 48 19.44 8.62 -7.53
C ALA A 48 19.66 7.12 -7.82
N ARG A 49 19.11 6.23 -6.98
CA ARG A 49 19.26 4.77 -7.14
C ARG A 49 18.52 4.21 -8.34
N HIS A 50 17.38 4.78 -8.70
CA HIS A 50 16.51 4.25 -9.76
C HIS A 50 16.44 5.11 -11.02
N GLY A 51 17.26 6.17 -11.09
CA GLY A 51 17.40 7.02 -12.27
C GLY A 51 16.17 7.87 -12.55
N PHE A 52 15.64 8.57 -11.54
CA PHE A 52 14.61 9.59 -11.75
C PHE A 52 14.81 10.83 -10.90
N VAL A 53 14.29 11.95 -11.43
CA VAL A 53 14.13 13.21 -10.72
C VAL A 53 12.64 13.52 -10.71
N LEU A 54 12.14 14.05 -9.58
CA LEU A 54 10.76 14.50 -9.53
C LEU A 54 10.60 15.81 -10.28
N PRO A 55 9.62 15.92 -11.18
CA PRO A 55 9.32 17.20 -11.83
C PRO A 55 8.81 18.20 -10.79
N ALA A 56 8.96 19.49 -11.10
CA ALA A 56 8.23 20.53 -10.38
C ALA A 56 6.72 20.23 -10.47
N THR A 57 6.08 20.13 -9.31
CA THR A 57 4.67 19.71 -9.22
C THR A 57 3.97 20.38 -8.05
N VAL A 58 2.66 20.14 -7.90
CA VAL A 58 1.88 20.66 -6.78
C VAL A 58 2.36 20.05 -5.47
N ARG A 59 2.62 20.93 -4.51
CA ARG A 59 3.11 20.59 -3.18
C ARG A 59 2.20 21.21 -2.13
N VAL A 60 1.85 20.45 -1.10
CA VAL A 60 1.02 20.92 0.01
C VAL A 60 1.71 20.60 1.33
N ALA A 61 2.07 21.63 2.10
CA ALA A 61 2.59 21.46 3.45
C ALA A 61 1.51 20.83 4.34
N THR A 62 1.89 19.83 5.13
CA THR A 62 1.01 19.24 6.14
C THR A 62 1.25 19.91 7.50
N PRO A 63 0.24 20.03 8.37
CA PRO A 63 0.40 20.65 9.68
C PRO A 63 1.39 19.92 10.61
N SER A 64 1.77 18.68 10.30
CA SER A 64 2.75 17.91 11.07
C SER A 64 4.20 18.16 10.67
N GLY A 65 4.47 19.10 9.75
CA GLY A 65 5.81 19.40 9.26
C GLY A 65 6.23 18.59 8.03
N GLY A 66 5.32 17.78 7.49
CA GLY A 66 5.51 17.01 6.27
C GLY A 66 4.99 17.72 5.01
N ALA A 67 4.89 16.98 3.90
CA ALA A 67 4.34 17.51 2.66
C ALA A 67 3.67 16.43 1.80
N HIS A 68 2.58 16.80 1.12
CA HIS A 68 2.07 16.02 -0.02
C HIS A 68 2.76 16.49 -1.30
N LEU A 69 3.23 15.56 -2.12
CA LEU A 69 3.60 15.79 -3.52
C LEU A 69 2.54 15.13 -4.42
N TRP A 70 1.98 15.89 -5.35
CA TRP A 70 0.93 15.40 -6.23
C TRP A 70 1.53 15.08 -7.59
N LEU A 71 1.30 13.88 -8.11
CA LEU A 71 1.71 13.46 -9.45
C LEU A 71 0.51 12.86 -10.19
N SER A 72 0.62 12.68 -11.50
CA SER A 72 -0.38 11.98 -12.30
C SER A 72 0.14 10.66 -12.85
N ALA A 73 -0.71 9.65 -12.87
CA ALA A 73 -0.46 8.39 -13.58
C ALA A 73 -1.00 8.48 -15.03
N PRO A 74 -0.44 7.72 -15.98
CA PRO A 74 -1.09 7.46 -17.25
C PRO A 74 -2.45 6.79 -17.06
N ALA A 75 -3.38 7.04 -17.98
CA ALA A 75 -4.65 6.32 -18.01
C ALA A 75 -4.41 4.80 -18.12
N GLY A 76 -5.23 4.01 -17.40
CA GLY A 76 -5.10 2.55 -17.36
C GLY A 76 -4.07 2.00 -16.38
N LEU A 77 -3.20 2.84 -15.79
CA LEU A 77 -2.27 2.41 -14.75
C LEU A 77 -2.89 2.58 -13.35
N THR A 78 -3.15 1.47 -12.66
CA THR A 78 -3.64 1.49 -11.27
C THR A 78 -2.47 1.51 -10.28
N VAL A 79 -2.35 2.61 -9.53
CA VAL A 79 -1.45 2.71 -8.38
C VAL A 79 -2.23 2.42 -7.11
N ARG A 80 -1.75 1.47 -6.28
CA ARG A 80 -2.38 1.13 -5.00
C ARG A 80 -1.86 2.03 -3.88
N ASN A 81 -2.66 2.16 -2.83
CA ASN A 81 -2.18 2.75 -1.57
C ASN A 81 -1.09 1.84 -0.96
N SER A 82 -0.06 2.45 -0.41
CA SER A 82 0.96 1.73 0.38
C SER A 82 1.54 2.66 1.44
N ALA A 83 1.87 2.13 2.61
CA ALA A 83 2.51 2.89 3.67
C ALA A 83 4.00 2.51 3.78
N SER A 84 4.88 3.50 3.80
CA SER A 84 6.34 3.36 3.95
C SER A 84 7.04 2.30 3.05
N ARG A 85 6.42 1.91 1.93
CA ARG A 85 6.95 0.89 1.02
C ARG A 85 8.14 1.38 0.21
N LEU A 86 8.14 2.66 -0.16
CA LEU A 86 9.25 3.27 -0.89
C LEU A 86 10.42 3.57 0.05
N ALA A 87 10.12 4.13 1.22
CA ALA A 87 11.03 4.36 2.33
C ALA A 87 10.22 4.73 3.58
N PRO A 88 10.81 4.66 4.79
CA PRO A 88 10.19 5.22 6.00
C PRO A 88 9.73 6.67 5.80
N GLY A 89 8.50 6.96 6.22
CA GLY A 89 7.91 8.30 6.10
C GLY A 89 7.39 8.64 4.69
N ILE A 90 7.39 7.71 3.73
CA ILE A 90 6.82 7.91 2.40
C ILE A 90 5.61 7.00 2.20
N ASP A 91 4.42 7.59 2.31
CA ASP A 91 3.16 6.92 2.00
C ASP A 91 2.71 7.27 0.58
N VAL A 92 2.14 6.29 -0.12
CA VAL A 92 1.58 6.44 -1.46
C VAL A 92 0.06 6.41 -1.35
N ARG A 93 -0.60 7.43 -1.89
CA ARG A 93 -2.05 7.52 -2.05
C ARG A 93 -2.39 7.38 -3.52
N GLY A 94 -3.07 6.29 -3.87
CA GLY A 94 -3.47 5.96 -5.24
C GLY A 94 -4.97 5.69 -5.34
N THR A 95 -5.38 4.77 -6.21
CA THR A 95 -6.80 4.41 -6.39
C THR A 95 -7.47 4.02 -5.08
N GLY A 96 -8.62 4.64 -4.80
CA GLY A 96 -9.39 4.44 -3.56
C GLY A 96 -8.79 5.14 -2.32
N GLY A 97 -7.67 5.84 -2.48
CA GLY A 97 -7.11 6.73 -1.45
C GLY A 97 -7.51 8.19 -1.66
N TYR A 98 -7.14 9.03 -0.70
CA TYR A 98 -7.25 10.48 -0.82
C TYR A 98 -6.08 11.18 -0.13
N LEU A 99 -5.87 12.44 -0.49
CA LEU A 99 -5.01 13.39 0.24
C LEU A 99 -5.88 14.46 0.87
N VAL A 100 -5.51 14.96 2.05
CA VAL A 100 -6.20 16.14 2.60
C VAL A 100 -5.88 17.36 1.73
N GLY A 101 -6.94 18.07 1.33
CA GLY A 101 -6.86 19.20 0.43
C GLY A 101 -6.33 20.48 1.11
N PRO A 102 -5.66 21.35 0.35
CA PRO A 102 -5.17 22.64 0.85
C PRO A 102 -6.33 23.54 1.33
N GLY A 103 -6.10 24.31 2.39
CA GLY A 103 -7.11 25.07 3.10
C GLY A 103 -7.81 24.29 4.21
N SER A 104 -7.68 22.96 4.24
CA SER A 104 -8.19 22.14 5.35
C SER A 104 -7.48 22.49 6.66
N ARG A 105 -8.24 22.58 7.75
CA ARG A 105 -7.82 22.95 9.09
C ARG A 105 -7.93 21.76 10.04
N THR A 106 -6.92 21.61 10.88
CA THR A 106 -6.86 20.64 11.97
C THR A 106 -6.45 21.36 13.25
N THR A 107 -6.52 20.68 14.39
CA THR A 107 -5.98 21.21 15.66
C THR A 107 -4.49 21.54 15.61
N ARG A 108 -3.74 20.91 14.69
CA ARG A 108 -2.30 21.14 14.49
C ARG A 108 -1.98 22.26 13.49
N GLY A 109 -2.97 22.82 12.81
CA GLY A 109 -2.78 23.85 11.81
C GLY A 109 -3.46 23.55 10.47
N VAL A 110 -2.99 24.22 9.42
CA VAL A 110 -3.66 24.29 8.11
C VAL A 110 -2.80 23.67 7.02
N TYR A 111 -3.40 22.87 6.14
CA TYR A 111 -2.75 22.40 4.92
C TYR A 111 -2.59 23.57 3.94
N ARG A 112 -1.37 23.88 3.51
CA ARG A 112 -1.09 25.06 2.67
C ARG A 112 -0.36 24.67 1.40
N PHE A 113 -0.68 25.32 0.29
CA PHE A 113 0.17 25.20 -0.89
C PHE A 113 1.58 25.67 -0.56
N LEU A 114 2.57 24.91 -1.03
CA LEU A 114 3.96 25.32 -1.03
C LEU A 114 4.30 25.98 -2.37
N PRO A 115 5.23 26.95 -2.39
CA PRO A 115 5.69 27.59 -3.62
C PRO A 115 6.40 26.59 -4.55
N GLY A 116 6.46 26.94 -5.84
CA GLY A 116 7.19 26.17 -6.86
C GLY A 116 6.32 25.32 -7.79
N ALA A 117 4.99 25.43 -7.73
CA ALA A 117 4.12 24.90 -8.78
C ALA A 117 4.12 25.83 -10.01
N PRO A 118 3.92 25.31 -11.24
CA PRO A 118 3.79 26.13 -12.44
C PRO A 118 2.64 27.14 -12.32
N PRO A 119 2.73 28.33 -12.97
CA PRO A 119 1.65 29.31 -12.99
C PRO A 119 0.37 28.72 -13.62
N GLY A 120 -0.78 29.10 -13.06
CA GLY A 120 -2.10 28.59 -13.46
C GLY A 120 -2.75 27.70 -12.39
N PRO A 121 -3.89 27.05 -12.70
CA PRO A 121 -4.55 26.16 -11.77
C PRO A 121 -3.62 24.98 -11.40
N PRO A 122 -3.56 24.58 -10.12
CA PRO A 122 -2.64 23.54 -9.67
C PRO A 122 -2.91 22.22 -10.39
N ARG A 123 -1.97 21.80 -11.24
CA ARG A 123 -2.03 20.54 -12.00
C ARG A 123 -0.90 19.61 -11.57
N PRO A 124 -1.19 18.37 -11.17
CA PRO A 124 -0.15 17.38 -10.88
C PRO A 124 0.67 17.06 -12.14
N ALA A 125 2.00 17.17 -12.04
CA ALA A 125 2.90 16.77 -13.11
C ALA A 125 2.89 15.24 -13.31
N PRO A 126 3.16 14.73 -14.53
CA PRO A 126 3.28 13.30 -14.77
C PRO A 126 4.34 12.66 -13.86
N ALA A 127 4.01 11.54 -13.23
CA ALA A 127 4.98 10.78 -12.46
C ALA A 127 6.08 10.22 -13.38
N PRO A 128 7.37 10.30 -12.99
CA PRO A 128 8.44 9.68 -13.76
C PRO A 128 8.20 8.17 -13.97
N ALA A 129 8.48 7.67 -15.18
CA ALA A 129 8.26 6.26 -15.50
C ALA A 129 8.99 5.30 -14.55
N ALA A 130 10.19 5.66 -14.07
CA ALA A 130 10.93 4.85 -13.10
C ALA A 130 10.23 4.79 -11.74
N LEU A 131 9.68 5.91 -11.26
CA LEU A 131 8.86 5.92 -10.05
C LEU A 131 7.61 5.05 -10.24
N LEU A 132 6.94 5.17 -11.39
CA LEU A 132 5.76 4.34 -11.70
C LEU A 132 6.08 2.83 -11.67
N ARG A 133 7.26 2.41 -12.12
CA ARG A 133 7.70 1.01 -12.00
C ARG A 133 7.83 0.56 -10.54
N LEU A 134 8.30 1.42 -9.65
CA LEU A 134 8.36 1.14 -8.21
C LEU A 134 6.96 1.10 -7.60
N LEU A 135 6.05 1.95 -8.09
CA LEU A 135 4.66 2.09 -7.62
C LEU A 135 3.72 1.00 -8.14
N ALA A 136 4.03 0.43 -9.30
CA ALA A 136 3.24 -0.63 -9.90
C ALA A 136 3.11 -1.80 -8.91
N PRO A 137 1.93 -2.44 -8.84
CA PRO A 137 1.83 -3.71 -8.13
C PRO A 137 2.91 -4.64 -8.69
N PRO A 138 3.61 -5.41 -7.83
CA PRO A 138 4.53 -6.42 -8.34
C PRO A 138 3.77 -7.26 -9.36
N ARG A 139 4.38 -7.47 -10.53
CA ARG A 139 3.82 -8.38 -11.53
C ARG A 139 3.45 -9.65 -10.79
N ARG A 140 2.16 -9.98 -10.72
CA ARG A 140 1.74 -11.27 -10.19
C ARG A 140 2.58 -12.29 -10.96
N PRO A 141 3.40 -13.10 -10.28
CA PRO A 141 4.00 -14.25 -10.93
C PRO A 141 2.84 -14.98 -11.59
N VAL A 142 2.91 -15.13 -12.92
CA VAL A 142 1.94 -15.96 -13.64
C VAL A 142 1.88 -17.29 -12.89
N PRO A 143 0.70 -17.74 -12.44
CA PRO A 143 0.61 -18.95 -11.65
C PRO A 143 1.26 -20.07 -12.44
N PHE A 144 2.23 -20.76 -11.85
CA PHE A 144 2.40 -22.17 -12.20
C PHE A 144 1.05 -22.79 -11.85
N ALA A 145 0.24 -23.09 -12.86
CA ALA A 145 -1.07 -23.67 -12.66
C ALA A 145 -0.87 -25.06 -12.06
N MET A 146 -0.91 -25.16 -10.73
CA MET A 146 -1.09 -26.43 -10.05
C MET A 146 -2.53 -26.87 -10.34
N HIS A 147 -2.73 -27.49 -11.50
CA HIS A 147 -3.98 -28.14 -11.83
C HIS A 147 -4.20 -29.31 -10.83
N GLY A 148 -5.25 -29.19 -10.03
CA GLY A 148 -6.07 -30.22 -9.39
C GLY A 148 -5.45 -31.51 -8.84
N HIS A 149 -5.45 -31.64 -7.51
CA HIS A 149 -5.97 -32.78 -6.72
C HIS A 149 -5.93 -32.36 -5.21
N PRO A 150 -6.48 -33.09 -4.22
CA PRO A 150 -6.25 -32.74 -2.82
C PRO A 150 -4.76 -32.95 -2.54
N ALA A 151 -4.00 -31.88 -2.70
CA ALA A 151 -2.56 -31.94 -2.64
C ALA A 151 -2.17 -32.16 -1.19
N ASP A 152 -1.47 -33.27 -0.96
CA ASP A 152 -0.66 -33.50 0.23
C ASP A 152 -0.11 -32.16 0.77
N PRO A 153 -0.49 -31.77 2.01
CA PRO A 153 -0.05 -30.54 2.66
C PRO A 153 1.46 -30.31 2.54
N ASP A 154 2.24 -31.39 2.62
CA ASP A 154 3.71 -31.32 2.57
C ASP A 154 4.20 -31.04 1.16
N ARG A 155 3.60 -31.64 0.12
CA ARG A 155 3.92 -31.32 -1.28
C ARG A 155 3.58 -29.87 -1.61
N THR A 156 2.45 -29.37 -1.10
CA THR A 156 2.03 -27.98 -1.29
C THR A 156 3.01 -27.03 -0.61
N ALA A 157 3.38 -27.31 0.65
CA ALA A 157 4.37 -26.55 1.39
C ALA A 157 5.73 -26.51 0.66
N GLU A 158 6.21 -27.65 0.15
CA GLU A 158 7.49 -27.70 -0.56
C GLU A 158 7.44 -26.98 -1.91
N ALA A 159 6.32 -27.00 -2.63
CA ALA A 159 6.14 -26.22 -3.84
C ALA A 159 6.24 -24.71 -3.56
N LEU A 160 5.62 -24.23 -2.48
CA LEU A 160 5.71 -22.83 -2.04
C LEU A 160 7.14 -22.45 -1.65
N LEU A 161 7.87 -23.34 -0.96
CA LEU A 161 9.26 -23.10 -0.58
C LEU A 161 10.19 -23.03 -1.81
N ARG A 162 10.04 -23.97 -2.75
CA ARG A 162 10.78 -23.92 -4.03
C ARG A 162 10.50 -22.63 -4.79
N PHE A 163 9.23 -22.21 -4.81
CA PHE A 163 8.83 -20.95 -5.44
C PHE A 163 9.52 -19.73 -4.81
N VAL A 164 9.61 -19.65 -3.49
CA VAL A 164 10.32 -18.56 -2.79
C VAL A 164 11.82 -18.63 -3.06
N ARG A 165 12.44 -19.81 -3.02
CA ARG A 165 13.88 -19.99 -3.29
C ARG A 165 14.28 -19.55 -4.70
N ALA A 166 13.38 -19.67 -5.67
CA ALA A 166 13.62 -19.24 -7.06
C ALA A 166 13.51 -17.71 -7.28
N SER A 167 13.46 -16.89 -6.22
CA SER A 167 13.29 -15.44 -6.35
C SER A 167 14.56 -14.73 -6.81
N LEU A 168 14.43 -13.89 -7.83
CA LEU A 168 15.50 -12.99 -8.29
C LEU A 168 15.55 -11.70 -7.44
N PRO A 169 16.69 -10.96 -7.45
CA PRO A 169 16.76 -9.63 -6.86
C PRO A 169 15.62 -8.73 -7.37
N GLY A 170 14.86 -8.12 -6.44
CA GLY A 170 13.69 -7.29 -6.77
C GLY A 170 12.34 -8.00 -6.71
N GLU A 171 12.30 -9.34 -6.64
CA GLU A 171 11.03 -10.10 -6.58
C GLU A 171 10.76 -10.76 -5.21
N ARG A 172 11.77 -10.82 -4.34
CA ARG A 172 11.82 -11.63 -3.11
C ARG A 172 10.63 -11.40 -2.18
N ASP A 173 10.36 -10.15 -1.83
CA ASP A 173 9.27 -9.80 -0.92
C ASP A 173 7.89 -10.13 -1.51
N SER A 174 7.70 -9.84 -2.80
CA SER A 174 6.43 -10.08 -3.48
C SER A 174 6.13 -11.57 -3.67
N ARG A 175 7.14 -12.37 -3.98
CA ARG A 175 7.02 -13.84 -4.10
C ARG A 175 6.81 -14.49 -2.75
N LEU A 176 7.49 -14.01 -1.71
CA LEU A 176 7.26 -14.46 -0.33
C LEU A 176 5.83 -14.15 0.14
N TYR A 177 5.36 -12.92 -0.06
CA TYR A 177 4.00 -12.53 0.29
C TYR A 177 2.96 -13.40 -0.41
N TRP A 178 3.14 -13.67 -1.72
CA TRP A 178 2.25 -14.55 -2.47
C TRP A 178 2.24 -15.97 -1.91
N ALA A 179 3.42 -16.54 -1.64
CA ALA A 179 3.54 -17.89 -1.10
C ALA A 179 2.88 -18.01 0.28
N ALA A 180 3.03 -16.98 1.13
CA ALA A 180 2.38 -16.92 2.43
C ALA A 180 0.85 -16.80 2.33
N CYS A 181 0.32 -15.96 1.44
CA CYS A 181 -1.14 -15.93 1.22
C CYS A 181 -1.68 -17.29 0.75
N ARG A 182 -0.99 -17.95 -0.19
CA ARG A 182 -1.40 -19.28 -0.65
C ARG A 182 -1.35 -20.32 0.45
N ALA A 183 -0.31 -20.33 1.28
CA ALA A 183 -0.25 -21.20 2.45
C ALA A 183 -1.47 -20.99 3.37
N GLY A 184 -1.85 -19.74 3.64
CA GLY A 184 -3.04 -19.44 4.45
C GLY A 184 -4.36 -19.87 3.81
N GLU A 185 -4.54 -19.64 2.51
CA GLU A 185 -5.73 -20.08 1.76
C GLU A 185 -5.91 -21.60 1.74
N HIS A 186 -4.80 -22.36 1.80
CA HIS A 186 -4.80 -23.83 1.89
C HIS A 186 -4.80 -24.36 3.34
N GLY A 187 -4.96 -23.51 4.36
CA GLY A 187 -4.97 -23.94 5.76
C GLY A 187 -3.61 -24.40 6.29
N LEU A 188 -2.51 -24.06 5.62
CA LEU A 188 -1.14 -24.46 5.97
C LEU A 188 -0.42 -23.42 6.84
N ALA A 189 -1.10 -22.34 7.22
CA ALA A 189 -0.55 -21.28 8.06
C ALA A 189 -0.17 -21.84 9.45
N SER A 190 1.12 -22.11 9.62
CA SER A 190 1.70 -22.65 10.85
C SER A 190 3.03 -21.97 11.14
N GLY A 191 3.44 -21.96 12.42
CA GLY A 191 4.75 -21.43 12.82
C GLY A 191 5.92 -22.16 12.15
N VAL A 192 5.76 -23.47 11.90
CA VAL A 192 6.75 -24.31 11.22
C VAL A 192 6.93 -23.87 9.76
N LEU A 193 5.83 -23.74 9.00
CA LEU A 193 5.91 -23.27 7.61
C LEU A 193 6.39 -21.82 7.52
N ALA A 194 5.98 -20.96 8.45
CA ALA A 194 6.48 -19.58 8.52
C ALA A 194 8.00 -19.54 8.68
N ALA A 195 8.57 -20.31 9.61
CA ALA A 195 10.02 -20.39 9.81
C ALA A 195 10.75 -20.89 8.54
N ARG A 196 10.19 -21.91 7.86
CA ARG A 196 10.75 -22.41 6.60
C ARG A 196 10.69 -21.38 5.47
N LEU A 197 9.61 -20.61 5.38
CA LEU A 197 9.46 -19.52 4.40
C LEU A 197 10.44 -18.37 4.69
N VAL A 198 10.67 -18.03 5.97
CA VAL A 198 11.70 -17.05 6.37
C VAL A 198 13.08 -17.54 5.92
N ALA A 199 13.43 -18.79 6.21
CA ALA A 199 14.72 -19.36 5.80
C ALA A 199 14.88 -19.38 4.27
N ALA A 200 13.84 -19.76 3.54
CA ALA A 200 13.83 -19.75 2.08
C ALA A 200 14.02 -18.34 1.51
N ALA A 201 13.34 -17.33 2.04
CA ALA A 201 13.50 -15.94 1.60
C ALA A 201 14.88 -15.39 1.98
N HIS A 202 15.40 -15.75 3.15
CA HIS A 202 16.72 -15.36 3.60
C HIS A 202 17.83 -15.86 2.68
N ALA A 203 17.73 -17.12 2.22
CA ALA A 203 18.66 -17.70 1.26
C ALA A 203 18.71 -16.93 -0.08
N THR A 204 17.65 -16.17 -0.41
CA THR A 204 17.64 -15.30 -1.61
C THR A 204 18.20 -13.90 -1.36
N GLY A 205 18.51 -13.55 -0.11
CA GLY A 205 19.02 -12.24 0.29
C GLY A 205 17.99 -11.27 0.89
N LEU A 206 16.83 -11.77 1.35
CA LEU A 206 15.87 -10.97 2.13
C LEU A 206 16.24 -11.00 3.63
N PRO A 207 16.28 -9.88 4.35
CA PRO A 207 16.52 -9.90 5.80
C PRO A 207 15.45 -10.71 6.56
N PRO A 208 15.82 -11.56 7.53
CA PRO A 208 14.86 -12.44 8.23
C PRO A 208 13.70 -11.70 8.91
N HIS A 209 13.99 -10.53 9.50
CA HIS A 209 12.98 -9.70 10.16
C HIS A 209 11.97 -9.08 9.17
N GLU A 210 12.40 -8.79 7.94
CA GLU A 210 11.51 -8.31 6.88
C GLU A 210 10.63 -9.46 6.37
N ALA A 211 11.24 -10.63 6.12
CA ALA A 211 10.52 -11.83 5.72
C ALA A 211 9.42 -12.22 6.73
N ALA A 212 9.73 -12.18 8.03
CA ALA A 212 8.79 -12.49 9.10
C ALA A 212 7.59 -11.52 9.12
N ARG A 213 7.83 -10.20 8.94
CA ARG A 213 6.76 -9.20 8.84
C ARG A 213 5.85 -9.43 7.63
N THR A 214 6.43 -9.77 6.48
CA THR A 214 5.69 -10.06 5.25
C THR A 214 4.77 -11.28 5.41
N ILE A 215 5.28 -12.35 6.03
CA ILE A 215 4.49 -13.57 6.30
C ILE A 215 3.37 -13.28 7.30
N ALA A 216 3.67 -12.59 8.41
CA ALA A 216 2.67 -12.22 9.41
C ALA A 216 1.52 -11.41 8.78
N SER A 217 1.87 -10.41 7.96
CA SER A 217 0.89 -9.59 7.24
C SER A 217 0.01 -10.43 6.30
N ALA A 218 0.59 -11.37 5.57
CA ALA A 218 -0.13 -12.26 4.67
C ALA A 218 -1.09 -13.19 5.44
N PHE A 219 -0.63 -13.85 6.50
CA PHE A 219 -1.44 -14.78 7.29
C PHE A 219 -2.61 -14.10 7.99
N THR A 220 -2.44 -12.88 8.52
CA THR A 220 -3.55 -12.11 9.11
C THR A 220 -4.66 -11.82 8.09
N ARG A 221 -4.33 -11.70 6.79
CA ARG A 221 -5.31 -11.42 5.74
C ARG A 221 -6.03 -12.65 5.20
N THR A 222 -5.44 -13.82 5.35
CA THR A 222 -5.98 -15.10 4.85
C THR A 222 -6.56 -15.99 5.95
N ALA A 223 -6.39 -15.60 7.23
CA ALA A 223 -7.06 -16.27 8.34
C ALA A 223 -8.59 -16.25 8.11
N PRO A 224 -9.28 -17.39 8.24
CA PRO A 224 -10.73 -17.43 8.16
C PRO A 224 -11.29 -16.46 9.21
N ARG A 225 -12.16 -15.54 8.78
CA ARG A 225 -12.89 -14.67 9.70
C ARG A 225 -13.73 -15.58 10.59
N LEU A 226 -13.35 -15.68 11.87
CA LEU A 226 -14.24 -16.24 12.89
C LEU A 226 -15.46 -15.31 12.95
N THR A 227 -16.57 -15.74 12.35
CA THR A 227 -17.88 -15.16 12.65
C THR A 227 -18.17 -15.41 14.12
N PRO A 228 -18.42 -14.37 14.94
CA PRO A 228 -18.88 -14.59 16.30
C PRO A 228 -20.21 -15.36 16.25
N GLY A 229 -20.23 -16.56 16.83
CA GLY A 229 -21.41 -17.40 16.89
C GLY A 229 -22.54 -16.66 17.62
N GLY A 230 -23.65 -16.43 16.92
CA GLY A 230 -24.88 -15.96 17.53
C GLY A 230 -25.53 -17.08 18.32
N THR A 231 -25.26 -17.15 19.62
CA THR A 231 -26.15 -17.84 20.55
C THR A 231 -27.38 -16.96 20.77
N ARG A 232 -28.48 -17.31 20.09
CA ARG A 232 -29.80 -16.74 20.35
C ARG A 232 -30.31 -17.33 21.68
N PRO A 233 -30.64 -16.54 22.71
CA PRO A 233 -31.27 -17.09 23.90
C PRO A 233 -32.67 -17.64 23.56
N PRO A 234 -33.13 -18.72 24.23
CA PRO A 234 -34.46 -19.28 23.99
C PRO A 234 -35.55 -18.28 24.42
N ALA A 235 -36.60 -18.18 23.60
CA ALA A 235 -37.77 -17.35 23.87
C ALA A 235 -38.61 -17.97 25.00
N PRO A 236 -39.29 -17.17 25.85
CA PRO A 236 -40.15 -17.69 26.90
C PRO A 236 -41.41 -18.34 26.31
N GLU A 237 -41.71 -19.56 26.76
CA GLU A 237 -42.95 -20.26 26.50
C GLU A 237 -44.15 -19.45 27.04
N ARG A 238 -45.14 -19.22 26.18
CA ARG A 238 -46.49 -18.85 26.61
C ARG A 238 -47.29 -20.15 26.71
N GLY A 239 -47.59 -20.57 27.94
CA GLY A 239 -48.59 -21.61 28.20
C GLY A 239 -50.01 -21.11 27.90
N PRO A 240 -50.96 -22.03 27.69
CA PRO A 240 -52.38 -21.73 27.53
C PRO A 240 -53.02 -21.19 28.82
#